data_AF-A0A3M0G5N9-F1
#
_entry.id   AF-A0A3M0G5N9-F1
#
_cell.length_a   1.000
_cell.length_b   1.000
_cell.length_c   1.000
_cell.angle_alpha   90.00
_cell.angle_beta   90.00
_cell.angle_gamma   90.00
#
_symmetry.space_group_name_H-M   'P 1'
#
loop_
_entity.id
_entity.type
_entity.pdbx_description
1 polymer ?
#
loop_
_entity_poly.entity_id
_entity_poly.type
_entity_poly.pdbx_seq_one_letter_code
_entity_poly.pdbx_strand_id
1 'polypeptide(L)'
;MRQATRWSILLSVALATVIALLTLMPPTQVDVPAGGDKFYHFTAFVALAFPLAVVRPRWSVVLFVVYSAYGAAIEIIQPYVGRSREVADLLADMVGIAVGMLLGLLVRRLVEHVHPRVQPSGDASPSKAWSGPGRH
;
A
#
# COMPACT_ATOMS: atom_id res chain seq x y z
N MET A 1 -4.06 -0.07 -15.73
CA MET A 1 -4.26 0.13 -14.27
C MET A 1 -5.03 -0.99 -13.56
N ARG A 2 -6.13 -1.54 -14.11
CA ARG A 2 -6.94 -2.58 -13.40
C ARG A 2 -6.14 -3.84 -13.04
N GLN A 3 -5.32 -4.35 -13.96
CA GLN A 3 -4.46 -5.53 -13.71
C GLN A 3 -3.41 -5.27 -12.63
N ALA A 4 -2.68 -4.14 -12.70
CA ALA A 4 -1.72 -3.76 -11.66
C ALA A 4 -2.36 -3.71 -10.27
N THR A 5 -3.57 -3.16 -10.15
CA THR A 5 -4.29 -3.18 -8.87
C THR A 5 -4.62 -4.59 -8.40
N ARG A 6 -5.11 -5.46 -9.27
CA ARG A 6 -5.41 -6.86 -8.91
C ARG A 6 -4.16 -7.56 -8.38
N TRP A 7 -3.04 -7.43 -9.08
CA TRP A 7 -1.76 -8.01 -8.63
C TRP A 7 -1.27 -7.41 -7.31
N SER A 8 -1.40 -6.10 -7.10
CA SER A 8 -1.04 -5.48 -5.81
C SER A 8 -1.94 -5.94 -4.66
N ILE A 9 -3.23 -6.16 -4.91
CA ILE A 9 -4.14 -6.73 -3.91
C ILE A 9 -3.73 -8.17 -3.59
N LEU A 10 -3.49 -9.01 -4.60
CA LEU A 10 -3.05 -10.39 -4.39
C LEU A 10 -1.74 -10.46 -3.61
N LEU A 11 -0.77 -9.61 -3.96
CA LEU A 11 0.49 -9.49 -3.23
C LEU A 11 0.27 -9.07 -1.78
N SER A 12 -0.59 -8.07 -1.54
CA SER A 12 -0.92 -7.61 -0.20
C SER A 12 -1.59 -8.72 0.64
N VAL A 13 -2.53 -9.47 0.06
CA VAL A 13 -3.17 -10.61 0.73
C VAL A 13 -2.16 -11.71 1.05
N ALA A 14 -1.25 -12.02 0.11
CA ALA A 14 -0.20 -13.00 0.31
C ALA A 14 0.76 -12.57 1.43
N LEU A 15 1.23 -11.31 1.42
CA LEU A 15 2.07 -10.75 2.47
C LEU A 15 1.36 -10.73 3.82
N ALA A 16 0.10 -10.30 3.88
CA ALA A 16 -0.69 -10.34 5.10
C ALA A 16 -0.74 -11.77 5.64
N THR A 17 -1.07 -12.75 4.81
CA THR A 17 -1.09 -14.18 5.20
C THR A 17 0.24 -14.63 5.78
N VAL A 18 1.36 -14.32 5.13
CA VAL A 18 2.69 -14.65 5.64
C VAL A 18 2.96 -13.99 6.99
N ILE A 19 2.62 -12.71 7.14
CA ILE A 19 2.78 -11.98 8.42
C ILE A 19 1.96 -12.64 9.52
N ALA A 20 0.69 -12.98 9.29
CA ALA A 20 -0.14 -13.66 10.28
C ALA A 20 0.46 -15.02 10.66
N LEU A 21 0.90 -15.82 9.68
CA LEU A 21 1.51 -17.12 9.97
C LEU A 21 2.77 -16.97 10.83
N LEU A 22 3.67 -16.06 10.47
CA LEU A 22 4.93 -15.89 11.21
C LEU A 22 4.71 -15.32 12.62
N THR A 23 3.78 -14.39 12.78
CA THR A 23 3.49 -13.71 14.06
C THR A 23 2.63 -14.55 15.01
N LEU A 24 1.76 -15.42 14.48
CA LEU A 24 0.86 -16.28 15.26
C LEU A 24 1.36 -17.71 15.45
N MET A 25 2.47 -18.12 14.82
CA MET A 25 3.11 -19.39 15.15
C MET A 25 3.65 -19.36 16.59
N PRO A 26 3.62 -20.50 17.32
CA PRO A 26 4.25 -20.58 18.63
C PRO A 26 5.73 -20.18 18.56
N PRO A 27 6.25 -19.47 19.58
CA PRO A 27 7.63 -19.02 19.58
C PRO A 27 8.58 -20.21 19.53
N THR A 28 9.44 -20.23 18.53
CA THR A 28 10.64 -21.08 18.50
C THR A 28 11.68 -20.49 19.45
N GLN A 29 12.54 -21.31 20.06
CA GLN A 29 13.64 -20.89 20.97
C GLN A 29 14.77 -20.12 20.26
N VAL A 30 14.46 -19.40 19.18
CA VAL A 30 15.43 -18.60 18.43
C VAL A 30 15.62 -17.30 19.19
N ASP A 31 16.83 -17.06 19.69
CA ASP A 31 17.20 -15.80 20.32
C ASP A 31 17.18 -14.68 19.26
N VAL A 32 16.10 -13.90 19.26
CA VAL A 32 16.04 -12.66 18.48
C VAL A 32 16.74 -11.56 19.31
N PRO A 33 17.71 -10.82 18.74
CA PRO A 33 18.33 -9.70 19.44
C PRO A 33 17.29 -8.70 19.95
N ALA A 34 17.58 -8.05 21.07
CA ALA A 34 16.68 -7.04 21.65
C ALA A 34 16.30 -5.98 20.60
N GLY A 35 15.00 -5.83 20.35
CA GLY A 35 14.45 -4.90 19.35
C GLY A 35 14.37 -5.43 17.91
N GLY A 36 14.94 -6.62 17.62
CA GLY A 36 14.85 -7.25 16.30
C GLY A 36 13.41 -7.53 15.89
N ASP A 37 12.58 -7.96 16.84
CA ASP A 37 11.15 -8.24 16.62
C ASP A 37 10.40 -6.99 16.09
N LYS A 38 10.61 -5.84 16.74
CA LYS A 38 10.03 -4.55 16.34
C LYS A 38 10.47 -4.11 14.95
N PHE A 39 11.72 -4.39 14.58
CA PHE A 39 12.22 -4.11 13.24
C PHE A 39 11.56 -5.01 12.18
N TYR A 40 11.31 -6.28 12.49
CA TYR A 40 10.58 -7.18 11.60
C TYR A 40 9.12 -6.73 11.42
N HIS A 41 8.44 -6.34 12.51
CA HIS A 41 7.12 -5.73 12.48
C HIS A 41 7.08 -4.49 11.57
N PHE A 42 7.98 -3.53 11.82
CA PHE A 42 8.12 -2.32 11.01
C PHE A 42 8.32 -2.65 9.51
N THR A 43 9.32 -3.47 9.18
CA THR A 43 9.67 -3.77 7.78
C THR A 43 8.58 -4.58 7.06
N ALA A 44 7.94 -5.52 7.76
CA ALA A 44 6.82 -6.30 7.22
C ALA A 44 5.64 -5.39 6.84
N PHE A 45 5.29 -4.44 7.69
CA PHE A 45 4.18 -3.53 7.43
C PHE A 45 4.52 -2.42 6.42
N VAL A 46 5.79 -1.99 6.30
CA VAL A 46 6.26 -1.19 5.16
C VAL A 46 6.00 -1.94 3.85
N ALA A 47 6.43 -3.20 3.78
CA ALA A 47 6.28 -4.04 2.58
C ALA A 47 4.81 -4.30 2.24
N LEU A 48 3.95 -4.50 3.25
CA LEU A 48 2.51 -4.69 3.07
C LEU A 48 1.82 -3.45 2.48
N ALA A 49 2.17 -2.26 2.97
CA ALA A 49 1.50 -1.02 2.58
C ALA A 49 1.97 -0.44 1.25
N PHE A 50 3.26 -0.60 0.93
CA PHE A 50 3.93 0.08 -0.18
C PHE A 50 3.28 -0.16 -1.57
N PRO A 51 3.05 -1.41 -2.04
CA PRO A 51 2.60 -1.65 -3.42
C PRO A 51 1.24 -1.01 -3.74
N LEU A 52 0.30 -1.07 -2.79
CA LEU A 52 -1.03 -0.51 -2.97
C LEU A 52 -1.03 1.02 -2.88
N ALA A 53 -0.13 1.63 -2.10
CA ALA A 53 0.03 3.08 -2.07
C ALA A 53 0.56 3.63 -3.42
N VAL A 54 1.45 2.90 -4.10
CA VAL A 54 1.91 3.24 -5.45
C VAL A 54 0.74 3.21 -6.44
N VAL A 55 0.02 2.09 -6.48
CA VAL A 55 -1.00 1.82 -7.52
C VAL A 55 -2.32 2.57 -7.25
N ARG A 56 -2.72 2.72 -5.99
CA ARG A 56 -3.98 3.32 -5.53
C ARG A 56 -3.76 4.29 -4.36
N PRO A 57 -3.15 5.47 -4.59
CA PRO A 57 -2.87 6.48 -3.56
C PRO A 57 -4.14 7.03 -2.92
N ARG A 58 -5.27 7.02 -3.64
CA ARG A 58 -6.57 7.43 -3.09
C ARG A 58 -7.07 6.49 -1.99
N TRP A 59 -6.51 5.29 -1.88
CA TRP A 59 -6.88 4.31 -0.86
C TRP A 59 -6.02 4.41 0.40
N SER A 60 -5.00 5.27 0.44
CA SER A 60 -4.02 5.30 1.55
C SER A 60 -4.68 5.45 2.92
N VAL A 61 -5.66 6.33 3.09
CA VAL A 61 -6.36 6.50 4.39
C VAL A 61 -7.09 5.22 4.79
N VAL A 62 -7.85 4.61 3.88
CA VAL A 62 -8.59 3.37 4.15
C VAL A 62 -7.63 2.22 4.44
N LEU A 63 -6.55 2.10 3.67
CA LEU A 63 -5.54 1.06 3.86
C LEU A 63 -4.78 1.25 5.17
N PHE A 64 -4.57 2.49 5.63
CA PHE A 64 -3.95 2.75 6.93
C PHE A 64 -4.81 2.16 8.04
N VAL A 65 -6.10 2.50 8.05
CA VAL A 65 -7.04 1.97 9.03
C VAL A 65 -7.14 0.45 8.97
N VAL A 66 -7.26 -0.13 7.76
CA VAL A 66 -7.38 -1.59 7.59
C VAL A 66 -6.12 -2.32 8.08
N TYR A 67 -4.92 -1.85 7.72
CA TYR A 67 -3.69 -2.51 8.15
C TYR A 67 -3.39 -2.29 9.62
N SER A 68 -3.71 -1.13 10.20
CA SER A 68 -3.59 -0.92 11.64
C SER A 68 -4.55 -1.81 12.42
N ALA A 69 -5.80 -1.97 11.95
CA ALA A 69 -6.75 -2.90 12.54
C ALA A 69 -6.27 -4.36 12.43
N TYR A 70 -5.62 -4.70 11.31
CA TYR A 70 -5.02 -6.01 11.10
C TYR A 70 -3.87 -6.30 12.08
N GLY A 71 -2.91 -5.37 12.25
CA GLY A 71 -1.84 -5.51 13.26
C GLY A 71 -2.40 -5.58 14.68
N ALA A 72 -3.39 -4.75 15.01
CA ALA A 72 -4.06 -4.80 16.31
C ALA A 72 -4.77 -6.14 16.56
N ALA A 73 -5.35 -6.76 15.52
CA ALA A 73 -5.96 -8.08 15.64
C ALA A 73 -4.91 -9.17 15.91
N ILE A 74 -3.76 -9.15 15.23
CA ILE A 74 -2.64 -10.06 15.49
C ILE A 74 -2.20 -9.97 16.95
N GLU A 75 -1.94 -8.76 17.41
CA GLU A 75 -1.52 -8.43 18.78
C GLU A 75 -2.52 -8.92 19.85
N ILE A 76 -3.83 -8.85 19.55
CA ILE A 76 -4.87 -9.41 20.43
C ILE A 76 -4.83 -10.94 20.43
N ILE A 77 -4.51 -11.58 19.31
CA ILE A 77 -4.53 -13.04 19.15
C ILE A 77 -3.25 -13.69 19.70
N GLN A 78 -2.11 -13.00 19.66
CA GLN A 78 -0.80 -13.52 20.07
C GLN A 78 -0.75 -14.22 21.45
N PRO A 79 -1.39 -13.70 22.52
CA PRO A 79 -1.44 -14.38 23.82
C PRO A 79 -2.04 -15.78 23.78
N TYR A 80 -3.00 -16.03 22.89
CA TYR A 80 -3.69 -17.31 22.78
C TYR A 80 -2.85 -18.38 22.09
N VAL A 81 -1.72 -18.01 21.49
CA VAL A 81 -0.75 -18.91 20.84
C VAL A 81 0.60 -18.94 21.57
N GLY A 82 0.65 -18.42 22.80
CA GLY A 82 1.85 -18.44 23.65
C GLY A 82 2.87 -17.33 23.35
N ARG A 83 2.46 -16.25 22.66
CA ARG A 83 3.28 -15.06 22.43
C ARG A 83 2.92 -13.91 23.37
N SER A 84 3.86 -13.00 23.61
CA SER A 84 3.58 -11.76 24.33
C SER A 84 2.70 -10.85 23.49
N ARG A 85 1.84 -10.09 24.17
CA ARG A 85 1.14 -8.94 23.60
C ARG A 85 1.99 -7.71 23.87
N GLU A 86 2.52 -7.07 22.85
CA GLU A 86 3.35 -5.87 22.96
C GLU A 86 2.78 -4.69 22.17
N VAL A 87 2.27 -3.69 22.90
CA VAL A 87 1.77 -2.44 22.29
C VAL A 87 2.85 -1.76 21.42
N ALA A 88 4.12 -1.99 21.73
CA ALA A 88 5.24 -1.49 20.95
C ALA A 88 5.34 -2.11 19.55
N ASP A 89 4.87 -3.36 19.35
CA ASP A 89 4.83 -4.00 18.05
C ASP A 89 3.71 -3.42 17.20
N LEU A 90 2.53 -3.15 17.81
CA LEU A 90 1.47 -2.39 17.15
C LEU A 90 1.93 -0.99 16.71
N LEU A 91 2.72 -0.30 17.54
CA LEU A 91 3.32 0.99 17.17
C LEU A 91 4.30 0.84 16.00
N ALA A 92 5.14 -0.20 16.01
CA ALA A 92 6.06 -0.50 14.92
C ALA A 92 5.30 -0.77 13.60
N ASP A 93 4.20 -1.51 13.66
CA ASP A 93 3.31 -1.77 12.53
C ASP A 93 2.73 -0.46 11.97
N MET A 94 2.16 0.39 12.83
CA MET A 94 1.57 1.67 12.41
C MET A 94 2.60 2.62 11.76
N VAL A 95 3.80 2.70 12.33
CA VAL A 95 4.90 3.49 11.75
C VAL A 95 5.33 2.88 10.42
N GLY A 96 5.43 1.55 10.33
CA GLY A 96 5.75 0.85 9.09
C GLY A 96 4.73 1.11 7.98
N ILE A 97 3.43 1.05 8.30
CA ILE A 97 2.35 1.38 7.36
C ILE A 97 2.50 2.81 6.85
N ALA A 98 2.69 3.79 7.75
CA ALA A 98 2.83 5.19 7.38
C ALA A 98 4.03 5.40 6.44
N VAL A 99 5.19 4.82 6.78
CA VAL A 99 6.40 4.91 5.95
C VAL A 99 6.20 4.23 4.61
N GLY A 100 5.64 3.02 4.56
CA GLY A 100 5.35 2.31 3.31
C GLY A 100 4.42 3.09 2.38
N MET A 101 3.41 3.77 2.95
CA MET A 101 2.54 4.65 2.20
C MET A 101 3.27 5.87 1.65
N LEU A 102 4.05 6.56 2.49
CA LEU A 102 4.82 7.74 2.06
C LEU A 102 5.79 7.39 0.93
N LEU A 103 6.51 6.28 1.05
CA LEU A 103 7.40 5.77 0.01
C LEU A 103 6.62 5.43 -1.27
N GLY A 104 5.47 4.77 -1.16
CA GLY A 104 4.65 4.44 -2.32
C GLY A 104 4.12 5.67 -3.05
N LEU A 105 3.69 6.70 -2.31
CA LEU A 105 3.28 7.98 -2.85
C LEU A 105 4.45 8.72 -3.54
N LEU A 106 5.63 8.70 -2.93
CA LEU A 106 6.84 9.31 -3.50
C LEU A 106 7.22 8.63 -4.82
N VAL A 107 7.32 7.30 -4.83
CA VAL A 107 7.63 6.53 -6.05
C VAL A 107 6.62 6.82 -7.15
N ARG A 108 5.32 6.85 -6.82
CA ARG A 108 4.29 7.21 -7.79
C ARG A 108 4.52 8.59 -8.38
N ARG A 109 4.80 9.60 -7.54
CA ARG A 109 5.08 10.96 -8.01
C ARG A 109 6.27 11.00 -8.94
N LEU A 110 7.37 10.32 -8.59
CA LEU A 110 8.57 10.27 -9.43
C LEU A 110 8.28 9.64 -10.80
N VAL A 111 7.53 8.53 -10.84
CA VAL A 111 7.13 7.88 -12.10
C VAL A 111 6.23 8.79 -12.94
N GLU A 112 5.29 9.50 -12.33
CA GLU A 112 4.41 10.45 -13.04
C GLU A 112 5.18 11.69 -13.55
N HIS A 113 6.27 12.10 -12.90
CA HIS A 113 7.12 13.21 -13.37
C HIS A 113 8.02 12.82 -14.55
N VAL A 114 8.57 11.60 -14.56
CA VAL A 114 9.44 11.11 -15.65
C VAL A 114 8.64 10.83 -16.92
N HIS A 115 7.39 10.38 -16.78
CA HIS A 115 6.47 10.15 -17.88
C HIS A 115 5.27 11.10 -17.78
N PRO A 116 5.45 12.40 -18.11
CA PRO A 116 4.34 13.33 -18.13
C PRO A 116 3.28 12.79 -19.10
N ARG A 117 2.03 12.70 -18.61
CA ARG A 117 0.92 12.28 -19.46
C ARG A 117 0.81 13.32 -20.58
N VAL A 118 1.09 12.90 -21.82
CA VAL A 118 0.81 13.72 -23.00
C VAL A 118 -0.69 14.00 -22.98
N GLN A 119 -1.06 15.24 -22.62
CA GLN A 119 -2.44 15.69 -22.77
C GLN A 119 -2.74 15.68 -24.26
N PRO A 120 -3.84 15.04 -24.72
CA PRO A 120 -4.28 15.24 -26.09
C PRO A 120 -4.55 16.74 -26.26
N SER A 121 -3.77 17.38 -27.13
CA SER A 121 -3.91 18.78 -27.47
C SER A 121 -5.37 19.03 -27.86
N GLY A 122 -6.04 19.93 -27.12
CA GLY A 122 -7.41 20.39 -27.39
C GLY A 122 -7.54 21.22 -28.68
N ASP A 123 -6.69 20.96 -29.67
CA ASP A 123 -6.82 21.46 -31.04
C ASP A 123 -7.68 20.47 -31.83
N ALA A 124 -8.98 20.59 -31.64
CA ALA A 124 -9.93 20.37 -32.72
C ALA A 124 -11.07 21.35 -32.48
N SER A 125 -10.77 22.64 -32.68
CA SER A 125 -11.80 23.64 -32.90
C SER A 125 -12.59 23.22 -34.14
N PRO A 126 -13.91 22.97 -34.07
CA PRO A 126 -14.72 22.82 -35.26
C PRO A 126 -14.92 24.22 -35.87
N SER A 127 -13.87 24.78 -36.46
CA SER A 127 -13.98 26.03 -37.20
C SER A 127 -14.55 25.74 -38.58
N LYS A 128 -15.69 26.38 -38.84
CA LYS A 128 -16.26 26.69 -40.17
C LYS A 128 -16.96 25.53 -40.90
N ALA A 129 -18.22 25.33 -40.52
CA ALA A 129 -19.23 24.87 -41.45
C ALA A 129 -19.29 25.83 -42.65
N TRP A 130 -18.93 25.28 -43.81
CA TRP A 130 -18.98 25.89 -45.13
C TRP A 130 -20.36 26.47 -45.46
N SER A 131 -20.44 27.78 -45.69
CA SER A 131 -21.59 28.46 -46.31
C SER A 131 -21.43 28.40 -47.84
N GLY A 132 -22.03 27.41 -48.48
CA GLY A 132 -21.97 27.24 -49.93
C GLY A 132 -22.67 28.38 -50.70
N PRO A 133 -22.30 28.64 -51.96
CA PRO A 133 -22.93 29.68 -52.77
C PRO A 133 -24.33 29.25 -53.20
N GLY A 134 -25.35 29.98 -52.74
CA GLY A 134 -26.71 29.90 -53.24
C GLY A 134 -26.73 30.34 -54.70
N ARG A 135 -27.12 29.44 -55.60
CA ARG A 135 -27.39 29.77 -57.01
C ARG A 135 -28.80 30.36 -57.12
N HIS A 136 -28.87 31.34 -58.01
CA HIS A 136 -30.05 32.06 -58.50
C HIS A 136 -31.22 31.17 -58.90
#